data_AF-A0A101VER6-F1
#
_entry.id   AF-A0A101VER6-F1
#
_cell.length_a   1.000
_cell.length_b   1.000
_cell.length_c   1.000
_cell.angle_alpha   90.00
_cell.angle_beta   90.00
_cell.angle_gamma   90.00
#
_symmetry.space_group_name_H-M   'P 1'
#
loop_
_entity.id
_entity.type
_entity.pdbx_description
1 polymer ?
#
loop_
_entity_poly.entity_id
_entity_poly.type
_entity_poly.pdbx_seq_one_letter_code
_entity_poly.pdbx_strand_id
1 'polypeptide(L)'
;MDYQVLTNLKIVVPSILTIILFGLVVNWGIGKLFNELELISNKIAQKIVPWLSKFRLSIIILEFAFLAFSILFLIVMCKAKYWAFIPYVIYSFINSAILITLRKQTPKQASFFDLAGIRNKKFHNENYFFSRLGYFGKNGFSLIILLVLIQIIFRFLLLLEWPISVYYIAYIVFPLYVNFWIYFDKLKFNEDKIIVNLRRLIAYFFLVAYGFFNGYQKVISFFIDNEAVDEYSLFFSISSVIFIALDRFTKALANDYKEFYNKKSNEL
;
A
#
# COMPACT_ATOMS: atom_id res chain seq x y z
N MET A 1 -13.27 -41.56 -4.33
CA MET A 1 -12.52 -40.31 -4.06
C MET A 1 -11.10 -40.74 -3.77
N ASP A 2 -10.18 -40.45 -4.70
CA ASP A 2 -8.84 -41.04 -4.67
C ASP A 2 -8.09 -40.72 -3.38
N TYR A 3 -7.40 -41.72 -2.84
CA TYR A 3 -6.61 -41.62 -1.62
C TYR A 3 -5.62 -40.43 -1.67
N GLN A 4 -5.13 -40.11 -2.87
CA GLN A 4 -4.25 -38.97 -3.15
C GLN A 4 -4.96 -37.62 -3.00
N VAL A 5 -6.23 -37.50 -3.40
CA VAL A 5 -7.07 -36.30 -3.21
C VAL A 5 -7.35 -36.08 -1.72
N LEU A 6 -7.64 -37.15 -0.99
CA LEU A 6 -7.88 -37.10 0.45
C LEU A 6 -6.61 -36.72 1.23
N THR A 7 -5.44 -37.18 0.78
CA THR A 7 -4.14 -36.84 1.37
C THR A 7 -3.76 -35.38 1.06
N ASN A 8 -4.01 -34.89 -0.15
CA ASN A 8 -3.78 -33.49 -0.53
C ASN A 8 -4.69 -32.54 0.26
N LEU A 9 -5.96 -32.88 0.45
CA LEU A 9 -6.89 -32.08 1.27
C LEU A 9 -6.46 -32.00 2.74
N LYS A 10 -5.92 -33.09 3.30
CA LYS A 10 -5.36 -33.12 4.66
C LYS A 10 -4.15 -32.20 4.85
N ILE A 11 -3.49 -31.78 3.78
CA ILE A 11 -2.34 -30.84 3.85
C ILE A 11 -2.80 -29.42 3.52
N VAL A 12 -3.62 -29.26 2.47
CA VAL A 12 -4.10 -27.96 1.98
C VAL A 12 -5.01 -27.28 3.00
N VAL A 13 -5.98 -28.00 3.57
CA VAL A 13 -6.96 -27.40 4.49
C VAL A 13 -6.29 -26.89 5.77
N PRO A 14 -5.43 -27.66 6.47
CA PRO A 14 -4.71 -27.14 7.61
C PRO A 14 -3.77 -25.98 7.26
N SER A 15 -3.09 -26.03 6.11
CA SER A 15 -2.19 -24.95 5.68
C SER A 15 -2.95 -23.63 5.47
N ILE A 16 -4.12 -23.67 4.82
CA ILE A 16 -4.99 -22.50 4.66
C ILE A 16 -5.46 -21.99 6.03
N LEU A 17 -5.92 -22.88 6.91
CA LEU A 17 -6.35 -22.52 8.26
C LEU A 17 -5.23 -21.87 9.07
N THR A 18 -4.02 -22.40 9.01
CA THR A 18 -2.85 -21.83 9.69
C THR A 18 -2.52 -20.44 9.15
N ILE A 19 -2.54 -20.26 7.82
CA ILE A 19 -2.31 -18.93 7.20
C ILE A 19 -3.39 -17.93 7.64
N ILE A 20 -4.66 -18.35 7.69
CA ILE A 20 -5.77 -17.50 8.14
C ILE A 20 -5.60 -17.15 9.62
N LEU A 21 -5.38 -18.13 10.49
CA LEU A 21 -5.20 -17.92 11.94
C LEU A 21 -3.99 -17.01 12.21
N PHE A 22 -2.88 -17.25 11.52
CA PHE A 22 -1.70 -16.40 11.62
C PHE A 22 -2.00 -14.97 11.15
N GLY A 23 -2.69 -14.80 10.01
CA GLY A 23 -3.13 -13.50 9.52
C GLY A 23 -4.03 -12.76 10.53
N LEU A 24 -4.94 -13.47 11.21
CA LEU A 24 -5.81 -12.91 12.25
C LEU A 24 -5.01 -12.48 13.49
N VAL A 25 -4.09 -13.32 13.96
CA VAL A 25 -3.22 -13.02 15.12
C VAL A 25 -2.33 -11.81 14.83
N VAL A 26 -1.72 -11.77 13.65
CA VAL A 26 -0.86 -10.65 13.24
C VAL A 26 -1.69 -9.37 13.09
N ASN A 27 -2.88 -9.43 12.48
CA ASN A 27 -3.77 -8.27 12.35
C ASN A 27 -4.21 -7.74 13.73
N TRP A 28 -4.54 -8.63 14.67
CA TRP A 28 -4.87 -8.25 16.04
C TRP A 28 -3.68 -7.60 16.77
N GLY A 29 -2.49 -8.20 16.67
CA GLY A 29 -1.26 -7.69 17.26
C GLY A 29 -0.87 -6.31 16.70
N ILE A 30 -0.92 -6.15 15.38
CA ILE A 30 -0.65 -4.87 14.71
C ILE A 30 -1.69 -3.81 15.09
N GLY A 31 -2.98 -4.18 15.17
CA GLY A 31 -4.03 -3.28 15.62
C GLY A 31 -3.76 -2.72 17.01
N LYS A 32 -3.36 -3.58 17.96
CA LYS A 32 -2.97 -3.16 19.31
C LYS A 32 -1.74 -2.26 19.29
N LEU A 33 -0.71 -2.63 18.51
CA LEU A 33 0.52 -1.86 18.38
C LEU A 33 0.26 -0.46 17.81
N PHE A 34 -0.64 -0.33 16.83
CA PHE A 34 -1.01 0.96 16.25
C PHE A 34 -1.76 1.85 17.25
N ASN A 35 -2.66 1.29 18.07
CA ASN A 35 -3.33 2.05 19.12
C ASN A 35 -2.32 2.59 20.15
N GLU A 36 -1.35 1.78 20.57
CA GLU A 36 -0.29 2.22 21.48
C GLU A 36 0.62 3.28 20.84
N LEU A 37 1.01 3.08 19.57
CA LEU A 37 1.77 4.08 18.82
C LEU A 37 1.00 5.40 18.71
N GLU A 38 -0.29 5.37 18.42
CA GLU A 38 -1.14 6.57 18.37
C GLU A 38 -1.16 7.30 19.70
N LEU A 39 -1.32 6.59 20.82
CA LEU A 39 -1.28 7.17 22.17
C LEU A 39 0.08 7.82 22.47
N ILE A 40 1.18 7.14 22.17
CA ILE A 40 2.54 7.68 22.35
C ILE A 40 2.75 8.91 21.46
N SER A 41 2.33 8.84 20.20
CA SER A 41 2.45 9.93 19.23
C SER A 41 1.70 11.17 19.67
N ASN A 42 0.48 11.00 20.19
CA ASN A 42 -0.33 12.09 20.73
C ASN A 42 0.32 12.73 21.97
N LYS A 43 0.90 11.92 22.88
CA LYS A 43 1.65 12.44 24.04
C LYS A 43 2.89 13.23 23.62
N ILE A 44 3.62 12.74 22.62
CA ILE A 44 4.78 13.44 22.05
C ILE A 44 4.34 14.76 21.41
N ALA A 45 3.27 14.73 20.60
CA ALA A 45 2.72 15.91 19.94
C ALA A 45 2.33 16.99 20.96
N GLN A 46 1.63 16.62 22.03
CA GLN A 46 1.23 17.57 23.09
C GLN A 46 2.43 18.27 23.74
N LYS A 47 3.60 17.61 23.84
CA LYS A 47 4.82 18.22 24.39
C LYS A 47 5.54 19.14 23.41
N ILE A 48 5.61 18.74 22.13
CA ILE A 48 6.41 19.45 21.12
C ILE A 48 5.65 20.63 20.50
N VAL A 49 4.34 20.49 20.28
CA VAL A 49 3.52 21.48 19.58
C VAL A 49 3.52 22.87 20.23
N PRO A 50 3.47 23.04 21.56
CA PRO A 50 3.55 24.37 22.19
C PRO A 50 4.82 25.15 21.86
N TRP A 51 5.92 24.45 21.56
CA TRP A 51 7.17 25.07 21.11
C TRP A 51 7.12 25.38 19.61
N LEU A 52 6.63 24.45 18.79
CA LEU A 52 6.53 24.61 17.34
C LEU A 52 5.52 25.68 16.90
N SER A 53 4.45 25.90 17.67
CA SER A 53 3.39 26.88 17.35
C SER A 53 3.90 28.32 17.33
N LYS A 54 5.02 28.60 18.01
CA LYS A 54 5.70 29.90 17.99
C LYS A 54 6.28 30.25 16.63
N PHE A 55 6.62 29.25 15.82
CA PHE A 55 7.21 29.44 14.50
C PHE A 55 6.13 29.46 13.42
N ARG A 56 6.08 30.52 12.60
CA ARG A 56 5.07 30.68 11.53
C ARG A 56 5.17 29.63 10.42
N LEU A 57 6.36 29.11 10.15
CA LEU A 57 6.64 28.18 9.05
C LEU A 57 6.72 26.70 9.51
N SER A 58 6.40 26.40 10.78
CA SER A 58 6.56 25.06 11.34
C SER A 58 5.77 23.99 10.58
N ILE A 59 4.55 24.29 10.15
CA ILE A 59 3.73 23.36 9.34
C ILE A 59 4.42 23.01 8.01
N ILE A 60 4.92 24.01 7.29
CA ILE A 60 5.60 23.83 6.00
C ILE A 60 6.87 22.99 6.18
N ILE A 61 7.66 23.30 7.20
CA ILE A 61 8.91 22.57 7.50
C ILE A 61 8.62 21.11 7.82
N LEU A 62 7.59 20.82 8.63
CA LEU A 62 7.19 19.46 8.97
C LEU A 62 6.68 18.66 7.77
N GLU A 63 5.92 19.30 6.87
CA GLU A 63 5.43 18.67 5.64
C GLU A 63 6.57 18.39 4.67
N PHE A 64 7.53 19.30 4.53
CA PHE A 64 8.71 19.09 3.70
C PHE A 64 9.61 17.99 4.28
N ALA A 65 9.81 17.99 5.60
CA ALA A 65 10.52 16.92 6.29
C ALA A 65 9.84 15.56 6.08
N PHE A 66 8.50 15.52 6.11
CA PHE A 66 7.74 14.31 5.84
C PHE A 66 7.98 13.78 4.42
N LEU A 67 7.94 14.66 3.43
CA LEU A 67 8.17 14.31 2.03
C LEU A 67 9.60 13.83 1.80
N ALA A 68 10.60 14.57 2.29
CA ALA A 68 12.01 14.20 2.19
C ALA A 68 12.28 12.84 2.85
N PHE A 69 11.72 12.61 4.04
CA PHE A 69 11.86 11.34 4.74
C PHE A 69 11.15 10.18 4.01
N SER A 70 10.00 10.44 3.38
CA SER A 70 9.30 9.45 2.55
C SER A 70 10.09 9.07 1.30
N ILE A 71 10.73 10.03 0.63
CA ILE A 71 11.62 9.77 -0.51
C ILE A 71 12.83 8.94 -0.05
N LEU A 72 13.45 9.32 1.07
CA LEU A 72 14.59 8.60 1.63
C LEU A 72 14.21 7.16 2.02
N PHE A 73 13.04 6.97 2.63
CA PHE A 73 12.50 5.65 2.93
C PHE A 73 12.35 4.80 1.66
N LEU A 74 11.79 5.33 0.58
CA LEU A 74 11.67 4.62 -0.69
C LEU A 74 13.04 4.21 -1.25
N ILE A 75 14.04 5.11 -1.23
CA ILE A 75 15.41 4.80 -1.67
C ILE A 75 16.03 3.66 -0.85
N VAL A 76 15.82 3.67 0.47
CA VAL A 76 16.33 2.62 1.38
C VAL A 76 15.62 1.29 1.14
N MET A 77 14.31 1.31 0.89
CA MET A 77 13.53 0.12 0.53
C MET A 77 13.96 -0.48 -0.80
N CYS A 78 14.31 0.34 -1.81
CA CYS A 78 14.87 -0.14 -3.07
C CYS A 78 16.20 -0.90 -2.87
N LYS A 79 16.94 -0.63 -1.79
CA LYS A 79 18.15 -1.36 -1.41
C LYS A 79 17.86 -2.58 -0.53
N ALA A 80 16.62 -3.06 -0.51
CA ALA A 80 16.16 -4.21 0.28
C ALA A 80 16.42 -4.10 1.80
N LYS A 81 16.57 -2.88 2.33
CA LYS A 81 16.78 -2.64 3.77
C LYS A 81 15.44 -2.46 4.49
N TYR A 82 14.68 -3.54 4.56
CA TYR A 82 13.29 -3.56 5.05
C TYR A 82 13.12 -3.15 6.53
N TRP A 83 14.19 -3.24 7.33
CA TRP A 83 14.19 -2.76 8.72
C TRP A 83 13.93 -1.24 8.83
N ALA A 84 14.15 -0.49 7.74
CA ALA A 84 13.81 0.93 7.65
C ALA A 84 12.29 1.20 7.70
N PHE A 85 11.45 0.17 7.56
CA PHE A 85 10.00 0.29 7.71
C PHE A 85 9.57 0.68 9.12
N ILE A 86 10.19 0.10 10.14
CA ILE A 86 9.85 0.36 11.55
C ILE A 86 10.04 1.85 11.90
N PRO A 87 11.23 2.46 11.68
CA PRO A 87 11.40 3.89 11.95
C PRO A 87 10.52 4.76 11.04
N TYR A 88 10.20 4.32 9.81
CA TYR A 88 9.28 5.04 8.93
C TYR A 88 7.85 5.11 9.47
N VAL A 89 7.32 3.99 9.95
CA VAL A 89 5.99 3.95 10.57
C VAL A 89 5.96 4.82 11.82
N ILE A 90 6.94 4.67 12.71
CA ILE A 90 7.02 5.47 13.95
C ILE A 90 7.09 6.96 13.63
N TYR A 91 7.97 7.36 12.72
CA TYR A 91 8.08 8.76 12.28
C TYR A 91 6.77 9.28 11.68
N SER A 92 6.10 8.48 10.84
CA SER A 92 4.84 8.87 10.21
C SER A 92 3.74 9.12 11.24
N PHE A 93 3.60 8.25 12.22
CA PHE A 93 2.65 8.41 13.32
C PHE A 93 2.96 9.67 14.15
N ILE A 94 4.21 9.86 14.57
CA ILE A 94 4.61 11.05 15.35
C ILE A 94 4.37 12.33 14.55
N ASN A 95 4.84 12.40 13.31
CA ASN A 95 4.71 13.59 12.48
C ASN A 95 3.23 13.92 12.19
N SER A 96 2.41 12.91 11.90
CA SER A 96 0.97 13.09 11.70
C SER A 96 0.29 13.66 12.97
N ALA A 97 0.61 13.13 14.15
CA ALA A 97 0.05 13.61 15.42
C ALA A 97 0.47 15.06 15.72
N ILE A 98 1.74 15.40 15.45
CA ILE A 98 2.25 16.77 15.56
C ILE A 98 1.50 17.70 14.61
N LEU A 99 1.41 17.36 13.32
CA LEU A 99 0.74 18.18 12.31
C LEU A 99 -0.75 18.40 12.63
N ILE A 100 -1.47 17.35 13.04
CA ILE A 100 -2.88 17.45 13.42
C ILE A 100 -3.04 18.37 14.63
N THR A 101 -2.22 18.18 15.67
CA THR A 101 -2.31 18.95 16.91
C THR A 101 -1.91 20.41 16.70
N LEU A 102 -0.84 20.65 15.94
CA LEU A 102 -0.38 21.99 15.56
C LEU A 102 -1.46 22.74 14.77
N ARG A 103 -2.05 22.11 13.76
CA ARG A 103 -3.14 22.71 12.96
C ARG A 103 -4.38 23.04 13.78
N LYS A 104 -4.70 22.26 14.82
CA LYS A 104 -5.81 22.60 15.75
C LYS A 104 -5.51 23.87 16.54
N GLN A 105 -4.26 24.12 16.90
CA GLN A 105 -3.85 25.31 17.66
C GLN A 105 -3.58 26.53 16.78
N THR A 106 -3.12 26.35 15.55
CA THR A 106 -2.76 27.45 14.62
C THR A 106 -3.52 27.34 13.27
N PRO A 107 -4.85 27.42 13.26
CA PRO A 107 -5.67 27.16 12.06
C PRO A 107 -5.43 28.12 10.89
N LYS A 108 -4.83 29.30 11.16
CA LYS A 108 -4.51 30.32 10.13
C LYS A 108 -3.12 30.17 9.51
N GLN A 109 -2.27 29.26 10.00
CA GLN A 109 -0.95 29.03 9.40
C GLN A 109 -1.11 28.29 8.07
N ALA A 110 -0.54 28.85 7.00
CA ALA A 110 -0.55 28.24 5.67
C ALA A 110 0.32 26.98 5.64
N SER A 111 -0.19 25.92 5.04
CA SER A 111 0.57 24.71 4.72
C SER A 111 1.18 24.78 3.33
N PHE A 112 2.17 23.92 3.04
CA PHE A 112 2.71 23.78 1.69
C PHE A 112 1.60 23.37 0.72
N PHE A 113 0.70 22.48 1.16
CA PHE A 113 -0.47 22.08 0.39
C PHE A 113 -1.49 23.22 0.18
N ASP A 114 -1.57 24.20 1.07
CA ASP A 114 -2.39 25.40 0.87
C ASP A 114 -1.76 26.31 -0.19
N LEU A 115 -0.46 26.55 -0.11
CA LEU A 115 0.30 27.38 -1.05
C LEU A 115 0.34 26.77 -2.47
N ALA A 116 0.42 25.44 -2.56
CA ALA A 116 0.35 24.71 -3.82
C ALA A 116 -1.08 24.60 -4.39
N GLY A 117 -2.09 25.20 -3.75
CA GLY A 117 -3.49 25.15 -4.19
C GLY A 117 -4.19 23.81 -3.95
N ILE A 118 -3.49 22.82 -3.42
CA ILE A 118 -3.93 21.41 -3.25
C ILE A 118 -5.14 21.31 -2.29
N ARG A 119 -5.23 22.22 -1.32
CA ARG A 119 -6.30 22.24 -0.30
C ARG A 119 -7.41 23.25 -0.57
N ASN A 120 -7.33 24.04 -1.64
CA ASN A 120 -8.41 24.94 -2.02
C ASN A 120 -9.61 24.07 -2.43
N LYS A 121 -10.69 24.03 -1.63
CA LYS A 121 -11.85 23.15 -1.87
C LYS A 121 -12.39 23.27 -3.29
N LYS A 122 -12.39 24.47 -3.85
CA LYS A 122 -12.82 24.71 -5.24
C LYS A 122 -11.86 24.03 -6.22
N PHE A 123 -10.55 24.25 -6.07
CA PHE A 123 -9.52 23.63 -6.90
C PHE A 123 -9.45 22.09 -6.73
N HIS A 124 -9.65 21.61 -5.51
CA HIS A 124 -9.66 20.18 -5.16
C HIS A 124 -10.88 19.46 -5.74
N ASN A 125 -12.05 20.10 -5.74
CA ASN A 125 -13.27 19.55 -6.32
C ASN A 125 -13.32 19.73 -7.85
N GLU A 126 -12.63 20.72 -8.40
CA GLU A 126 -12.60 20.97 -9.84
C GLU A 126 -11.52 20.18 -10.57
N ASN A 127 -10.43 19.80 -9.87
CA ASN A 127 -9.30 19.09 -10.46
C ASN A 127 -9.27 17.62 -10.01
N TYR A 128 -9.46 16.73 -10.98
CA TYR A 128 -9.44 15.28 -10.80
C TYR A 128 -8.20 14.80 -10.02
N PHE A 129 -7.00 15.24 -10.40
CA PHE A 129 -5.76 14.75 -9.79
C PHE A 129 -5.68 15.10 -8.31
N PHE A 130 -6.02 16.34 -7.95
CA PHE A 130 -5.99 16.77 -6.56
C PHE A 130 -7.08 16.10 -5.72
N SER A 131 -8.29 15.93 -6.27
CA SER A 131 -9.35 15.15 -5.63
C SER A 131 -8.88 13.74 -5.26
N ARG A 132 -8.21 13.05 -6.18
CA ARG A 132 -7.78 11.66 -5.99
C ARG A 132 -6.53 11.51 -5.12
N LEU A 133 -5.63 12.51 -5.07
CA LEU A 133 -4.41 12.49 -4.26
C LEU A 133 -4.67 12.25 -2.76
N GLY A 134 -5.73 12.85 -2.20
CA GLY A 134 -6.09 12.66 -0.80
C GLY A 134 -6.45 11.21 -0.46
N TYR A 135 -7.18 10.54 -1.37
CA TYR A 135 -7.53 9.14 -1.24
C TYR A 135 -6.34 8.21 -1.54
N PHE A 136 -5.44 8.60 -2.44
CA PHE A 136 -4.21 7.86 -2.74
C PHE A 136 -3.33 7.72 -1.49
N GLY A 137 -3.18 8.78 -0.68
CA GLY A 137 -2.39 8.71 0.56
C GLY A 137 -2.94 7.68 1.56
N LYS A 138 -4.26 7.71 1.82
CA LYS A 138 -4.91 6.79 2.76
C LYS A 138 -4.84 5.34 2.29
N ASN A 139 -5.11 5.10 1.00
CA ASN A 139 -5.09 3.74 0.44
C ASN A 139 -3.66 3.22 0.22
N GLY A 140 -2.71 4.09 -0.15
CA GLY A 140 -1.30 3.75 -0.28
C GLY A 140 -0.69 3.25 1.03
N PHE A 141 -0.97 3.91 2.16
CA PHE A 141 -0.52 3.44 3.47
C PHE A 141 -1.08 2.05 3.82
N SER A 142 -2.36 1.81 3.52
CA SER A 142 -2.97 0.49 3.74
C SER A 142 -2.35 -0.61 2.86
N LEU A 143 -1.94 -0.28 1.62
CA LEU A 143 -1.21 -1.21 0.76
C LEU A 143 0.18 -1.51 1.33
N ILE A 144 0.90 -0.50 1.83
CA ILE A 144 2.22 -0.72 2.43
C ILE A 144 2.13 -1.68 3.61
N ILE A 145 1.11 -1.52 4.48
CA ILE A 145 0.85 -2.46 5.58
C ILE A 145 0.61 -3.87 5.03
N LEU A 146 -0.21 -4.01 3.98
CA LEU A 146 -0.49 -5.28 3.33
C LEU A 146 0.78 -5.95 2.80
N LEU A 147 1.64 -5.20 2.11
CA LEU A 147 2.91 -5.72 1.59
C LEU A 147 3.87 -6.15 2.72
N VAL A 148 3.93 -5.40 3.82
CA VAL A 148 4.75 -5.75 4.98
C VAL A 148 4.22 -7.00 5.68
N LEU A 149 2.90 -7.12 5.86
CA LEU A 149 2.26 -8.32 6.40
C LEU A 149 2.63 -9.57 5.61
N ILE A 150 2.52 -9.48 4.28
CA ILE A 150 2.88 -10.58 3.39
C ILE A 150 4.37 -10.94 3.53
N GLN A 151 5.25 -9.95 3.60
CA GLN A 151 6.67 -10.19 3.81
C GLN A 151 6.97 -10.86 5.17
N ILE A 152 6.28 -10.46 6.24
CA ILE A 152 6.39 -11.10 7.55
C ILE A 152 5.95 -12.57 7.47
N ILE A 153 4.82 -12.84 6.81
CA ILE A 153 4.33 -14.21 6.59
C ILE A 153 5.37 -15.04 5.83
N PHE A 154 5.88 -14.54 4.70
CA PHE A 154 6.89 -15.26 3.91
C PHE A 154 8.19 -15.50 4.67
N ARG A 155 8.68 -14.50 5.43
CA ARG A 155 9.88 -14.68 6.27
C ARG A 155 9.66 -15.69 7.40
N PHE A 156 8.48 -15.70 7.99
CA PHE A 156 8.14 -16.66 9.03
C PHE A 156 8.08 -18.09 8.47
N LEU A 157 7.47 -18.27 7.28
CA LEU A 157 7.49 -19.55 6.57
C LEU A 157 8.91 -20.02 6.27
N LEU A 158 9.78 -19.10 5.81
CA LEU A 158 11.21 -19.36 5.55
C LEU A 158 11.96 -19.79 6.83
N LEU A 159 11.77 -19.07 7.93
CA LEU A 159 12.44 -19.35 9.19
C LEU A 159 12.03 -20.69 9.81
N LEU A 160 10.81 -21.13 9.54
CA LEU A 160 10.30 -22.42 9.99
C LEU A 160 10.56 -23.56 8.99
N GLU A 161 11.27 -23.29 7.89
CA GLU A 161 11.63 -24.29 6.87
C GLU A 161 10.45 -25.12 6.36
N TRP A 162 9.31 -24.46 6.12
CA TRP A 162 8.08 -25.16 5.70
C TRP A 162 8.24 -25.85 4.33
N PRO A 163 7.39 -26.83 3.97
CA PRO A 163 7.46 -27.47 2.66
C PRO A 163 7.18 -26.51 1.50
N ILE A 164 7.78 -26.76 0.33
CA ILE A 164 7.59 -25.99 -0.93
C ILE A 164 6.11 -25.80 -1.27
N SER A 165 5.28 -26.81 -1.02
CA SER A 165 3.83 -26.76 -1.24
C SER A 165 3.15 -25.64 -0.46
N VAL A 166 3.62 -25.30 0.74
CA VAL A 166 3.02 -24.24 1.56
C VAL A 166 3.45 -22.85 1.09
N TYR A 167 4.69 -22.68 0.61
CA TYR A 167 5.08 -21.43 -0.06
C TYR A 167 4.26 -21.18 -1.33
N TYR A 168 4.00 -22.24 -2.11
CA TYR A 168 3.15 -22.15 -3.30
C TYR A 168 1.72 -21.74 -2.96
N ILE A 169 1.13 -22.32 -1.90
CA ILE A 169 -0.19 -21.93 -1.40
C ILE A 169 -0.17 -20.46 -0.94
N ALA A 170 0.82 -20.04 -0.16
CA ALA A 170 0.95 -18.65 0.30
C ALA A 170 1.05 -17.66 -0.88
N TYR A 171 1.76 -18.05 -1.95
CA TYR A 171 1.85 -17.28 -3.19
C TYR A 171 0.51 -17.15 -3.91
N ILE A 172 -0.30 -18.22 -4.00
CA ILE A 172 -1.64 -18.19 -4.60
C ILE A 172 -2.64 -17.39 -3.76
N VAL A 173 -2.49 -17.41 -2.44
CA VAL A 173 -3.35 -16.64 -1.52
C VAL A 173 -3.10 -15.13 -1.65
N PHE A 174 -1.94 -14.71 -2.12
CA PHE A 174 -1.61 -13.28 -2.28
C PHE A 174 -2.59 -12.51 -3.20
N PRO A 175 -2.88 -12.95 -4.44
CA PRO A 175 -3.93 -12.34 -5.27
C PRO A 175 -5.31 -12.29 -4.61
N LEU A 176 -5.67 -13.31 -3.83
CA LEU A 176 -6.95 -13.34 -3.09
C LEU A 176 -6.96 -12.28 -2.00
N TYR A 177 -5.85 -12.10 -1.30
CA TYR A 177 -5.70 -11.12 -0.24
C TYR A 177 -5.68 -9.67 -0.78
N VAL A 178 -5.06 -9.44 -1.94
CA VAL A 178 -5.11 -8.15 -2.65
C VAL A 178 -6.55 -7.83 -3.08
N ASN A 179 -7.29 -8.81 -3.61
CA ASN A 179 -8.71 -8.64 -3.91
C ASN A 179 -9.53 -8.34 -2.65
N PHE A 180 -9.26 -9.04 -1.55
CA PHE A 180 -9.91 -8.76 -0.27
C PHE A 180 -9.66 -7.32 0.17
N TRP A 181 -8.42 -6.84 0.08
CA TRP A 181 -8.09 -5.45 0.36
C TRP A 181 -8.77 -4.46 -0.59
N ILE A 182 -8.95 -4.78 -1.86
CA ILE A 182 -9.65 -3.89 -2.81
C ILE A 182 -11.11 -3.69 -2.38
N TYR A 183 -11.82 -4.77 -2.04
CA TYR A 183 -13.27 -4.75 -1.85
C TYR A 183 -13.74 -4.61 -0.40
N PHE A 184 -12.88 -4.90 0.57
CA PHE A 184 -13.26 -4.91 1.98
C PHE A 184 -12.47 -3.87 2.78
N ASP A 185 -13.15 -3.19 3.69
CA ASP A 185 -12.54 -2.38 4.75
C ASP A 185 -12.97 -2.96 6.10
N LYS A 186 -12.00 -3.38 6.92
CA LYS A 186 -12.25 -4.04 8.23
C LYS A 186 -13.31 -5.14 8.17
N LEU A 187 -13.23 -6.03 7.16
CA LEU A 187 -14.15 -7.14 6.91
C LEU A 187 -15.58 -6.75 6.47
N LYS A 188 -15.87 -5.46 6.25
CA LYS A 188 -17.13 -5.00 5.65
C LYS A 188 -16.93 -4.69 4.18
N PHE A 189 -17.92 -5.01 3.34
CA PHE A 189 -17.89 -4.64 1.93
C PHE A 189 -17.84 -3.12 1.80
N ASN A 190 -16.90 -2.62 1.01
CA ASN A 190 -16.71 -1.20 0.84
C ASN A 190 -17.69 -0.66 -0.20
N GLU A 191 -18.70 0.07 0.28
CA GLU A 191 -19.73 0.69 -0.57
C GLU A 191 -19.21 1.94 -1.31
N ASP A 192 -18.09 2.52 -0.87
CA ASP A 192 -17.49 3.68 -1.53
C ASP A 192 -16.76 3.26 -2.81
N LYS A 193 -17.46 3.42 -3.95
CA LYS A 193 -16.93 3.15 -5.29
C LYS A 193 -15.62 3.88 -5.59
N ILE A 194 -15.43 5.10 -5.08
CA ILE A 194 -14.21 5.88 -5.32
C ILE A 194 -13.02 5.17 -4.67
N ILE A 195 -13.19 4.70 -3.43
CA ILE A 195 -12.14 3.97 -2.72
C ILE A 195 -11.82 2.66 -3.44
N VAL A 196 -12.83 1.89 -3.83
CA VAL A 196 -12.63 0.61 -4.55
C VAL A 196 -11.92 0.83 -5.89
N ASN A 197 -12.33 1.82 -6.67
CA ASN A 197 -11.70 2.15 -7.96
C ASN A 197 -10.23 2.58 -7.79
N LEU A 198 -9.94 3.39 -6.77
CA LEU A 198 -8.57 3.80 -6.47
C LEU A 198 -7.70 2.63 -6.00
N ARG A 199 -8.22 1.74 -5.16
CA ARG A 199 -7.50 0.53 -4.75
C ARG A 199 -7.19 -0.37 -5.94
N ARG A 200 -8.13 -0.53 -6.88
CA ARG A 200 -7.90 -1.23 -8.16
C ARG A 200 -6.81 -0.57 -8.98
N LEU A 201 -6.88 0.76 -9.16
CA LEU A 201 -5.86 1.54 -9.88
C LEU A 201 -4.47 1.33 -9.28
N ILE A 202 -4.37 1.43 -7.96
CA ILE A 202 -3.12 1.17 -7.23
C ILE A 202 -2.65 -0.27 -7.50
N ALA A 203 -3.51 -1.28 -7.32
CA ALA A 203 -3.13 -2.68 -7.52
C ALA A 203 -2.64 -2.95 -8.96
N TYR A 204 -3.33 -2.43 -9.98
CA TYR A 204 -2.91 -2.58 -11.37
C TYR A 204 -1.60 -1.84 -11.65
N PHE A 205 -1.43 -0.62 -11.13
CA PHE A 205 -0.18 0.12 -11.24
C PHE A 205 1.00 -0.67 -10.65
N PHE A 206 0.83 -1.26 -9.45
CA PHE A 206 1.85 -2.10 -8.83
C PHE A 206 2.14 -3.36 -9.65
N LEU A 207 1.13 -4.01 -10.24
CA LEU A 207 1.33 -5.16 -11.13
C LEU A 207 2.13 -4.78 -12.38
N VAL A 208 1.83 -3.64 -12.99
CA VAL A 208 2.59 -3.10 -14.13
C VAL A 208 4.04 -2.83 -13.72
N ALA A 209 4.25 -2.06 -12.65
CA ALA A 209 5.58 -1.68 -12.18
C ALA A 209 6.43 -2.91 -11.79
N TYR A 210 5.84 -3.86 -11.06
CA TYR A 210 6.50 -5.11 -10.69
C TYR A 210 6.79 -5.98 -11.91
N GLY A 211 5.82 -6.13 -12.82
CA GLY A 211 5.98 -6.89 -14.05
C GLY A 211 7.11 -6.34 -14.92
N PHE A 212 7.16 -5.02 -15.13
CA PHE A 212 8.26 -4.37 -15.85
C PHE A 212 9.61 -4.55 -15.17
N PHE A 213 9.71 -4.31 -13.86
CA PHE A 213 10.98 -4.39 -13.14
C PHE A 213 11.51 -5.83 -13.08
N ASN A 214 10.65 -6.80 -12.74
CA ASN A 214 11.03 -8.21 -12.66
C ASN A 214 11.30 -8.79 -14.06
N GLY A 215 10.48 -8.41 -15.05
CA GLY A 215 10.71 -8.78 -16.45
C GLY A 215 12.05 -8.27 -16.96
N TYR A 216 12.38 -7.00 -16.71
CA TYR A 216 13.66 -6.41 -17.08
C TYR A 216 14.86 -7.11 -16.41
N GLN A 217 14.78 -7.38 -15.11
CA GLN A 217 15.83 -8.12 -14.37
C GLN A 217 16.04 -9.52 -14.94
N LYS A 218 14.97 -10.24 -15.24
CA LYS A 218 15.04 -11.59 -15.83
C LYS A 218 15.60 -11.58 -17.25
N VAL A 219 15.28 -10.56 -18.03
CA VAL A 219 15.86 -10.37 -19.37
C VAL A 219 17.36 -10.08 -19.26
N ILE A 220 17.79 -9.24 -18.32
CA ILE A 220 19.22 -9.00 -18.09
C ILE A 220 19.93 -10.27 -17.64
N SER A 221 19.40 -11.00 -16.65
CA SER A 221 20.03 -12.25 -16.18
C SER A 221 20.09 -13.30 -17.29
N PHE A 222 19.09 -13.34 -18.16
CA PHE A 222 19.09 -14.21 -19.34
C PHE A 222 20.24 -13.90 -20.31
N PHE A 223 20.48 -12.61 -20.61
CA PHE A 223 21.61 -12.20 -21.45
C PHE A 223 22.99 -12.47 -20.81
N ILE A 224 23.05 -12.70 -19.50
CA ILE A 224 24.30 -12.90 -18.75
C ILE A 224 24.58 -14.41 -18.50
N ASP A 225 23.57 -15.21 -18.15
CA ASP A 225 23.79 -16.56 -17.58
C ASP A 225 23.41 -17.75 -18.49
N ASN A 226 22.82 -17.53 -19.68
CA ASN A 226 22.62 -18.58 -20.71
C ASN A 226 22.06 -19.94 -20.22
N GLU A 227 21.15 -19.96 -19.22
CA GLU A 227 20.51 -21.19 -18.77
C GLU A 227 19.13 -21.40 -19.41
N ALA A 228 18.90 -22.66 -19.82
CA ALA A 228 17.78 -23.20 -20.57
C ALA A 228 16.42 -23.15 -19.84
N VAL A 229 15.90 -21.95 -19.59
CA VAL A 229 14.47 -21.75 -19.30
C VAL A 229 13.76 -21.64 -20.64
N ASP A 230 12.63 -22.33 -20.83
CA ASP A 230 11.79 -22.21 -22.03
C ASP A 230 11.39 -20.73 -22.26
N GLU A 231 12.17 -20.06 -23.10
CA GLU A 231 12.35 -18.61 -23.15
C GLU A 231 11.05 -17.90 -23.56
N TYR A 232 10.31 -18.56 -24.45
CA TYR A 232 9.07 -18.06 -25.00
C TYR A 232 7.96 -18.09 -23.97
N SER A 233 7.80 -19.16 -23.19
CA SER A 233 6.70 -19.29 -22.23
C SER A 233 6.82 -18.32 -21.05
N LEU A 234 8.03 -18.07 -20.56
CA LEU A 234 8.30 -17.08 -19.52
C LEU A 234 8.08 -15.64 -20.02
N PHE A 235 8.61 -15.32 -21.20
CA PHE A 235 8.46 -13.99 -21.81
C PHE A 235 7.00 -13.69 -22.14
N PHE A 236 6.27 -14.65 -22.72
CA PHE A 236 4.83 -14.51 -23.00
C PHE A 236 4.02 -14.34 -21.72
N SER A 237 4.34 -15.10 -20.66
CA SER A 237 3.62 -15.01 -19.38
C SER A 237 3.81 -13.64 -18.72
N ILE A 238 5.04 -13.14 -18.66
CA ILE A 238 5.34 -11.81 -18.08
C ILE A 238 4.69 -10.70 -18.93
N SER A 239 4.84 -10.77 -20.25
CA SER A 239 4.26 -9.77 -21.17
C SER A 239 2.74 -9.76 -21.15
N SER A 240 2.10 -10.93 -21.04
CA SER A 240 0.65 -11.06 -20.92
C SER A 240 0.14 -10.46 -19.61
N VAL A 241 0.84 -10.69 -18.50
CA VAL A 241 0.49 -10.09 -17.20
C VAL A 241 0.63 -8.56 -17.24
N ILE A 242 1.72 -8.04 -17.82
CA ILE A 242 1.92 -6.58 -17.98
C ILE A 242 0.83 -5.99 -18.87
N PHE A 243 0.55 -6.61 -20.01
CA PHE A 243 -0.47 -6.14 -20.97
C PHE A 243 -1.86 -6.10 -20.33
N ILE A 244 -2.27 -7.20 -19.67
CA ILE A 244 -3.55 -7.26 -18.95
C ILE A 244 -3.59 -6.21 -17.85
N ALA A 245 -2.51 -6.04 -17.07
CA ALA A 245 -2.46 -5.06 -16.00
C ALA A 245 -2.55 -3.61 -16.54
N LEU A 246 -1.88 -3.30 -17.66
CA LEU A 246 -1.98 -2.00 -18.35
C LEU A 246 -3.39 -1.74 -18.91
N ASP A 247 -4.01 -2.73 -19.57
CA ASP A 247 -5.39 -2.62 -20.07
C ASP A 247 -6.36 -2.34 -18.91
N ARG A 248 -6.23 -3.08 -17.80
CA ARG A 248 -7.07 -2.90 -16.62
C ARG A 248 -6.81 -1.57 -15.91
N PHE A 249 -5.54 -1.13 -15.83
CA PHE A 249 -5.17 0.16 -15.26
C PHE A 249 -5.77 1.31 -16.06
N THR A 250 -5.57 1.32 -17.39
CA THR A 250 -6.06 2.38 -18.28
C THR A 250 -7.59 2.45 -18.29
N LYS A 251 -8.28 1.30 -18.34
CA LYS A 251 -9.75 1.24 -18.23
C LYS A 251 -10.25 1.75 -16.87
N ALA A 252 -9.62 1.35 -15.78
CA ALA A 252 -10.00 1.84 -14.45
C ALA A 252 -9.81 3.36 -14.33
N LEU A 253 -8.73 3.90 -14.91
CA LEU A 253 -8.43 5.33 -14.89
C LEU A 253 -9.44 6.10 -15.72
N ALA A 254 -9.73 5.64 -16.94
CA ALA A 254 -10.69 6.27 -17.83
C ALA A 254 -12.11 6.27 -17.22
N ASN A 255 -12.51 5.17 -16.58
CA ASN A 255 -13.82 5.06 -15.93
C ASN A 255 -13.93 6.00 -14.71
N ASP A 256 -12.91 6.04 -13.85
CA ASP A 256 -12.92 6.94 -12.69
C ASP A 256 -12.90 8.41 -13.10
N TYR A 257 -12.11 8.74 -14.14
CA TYR A 257 -12.08 10.08 -14.73
C TYR A 257 -13.45 10.49 -15.29
N LYS A 258 -14.10 9.61 -16.06
CA LYS A 258 -15.43 9.86 -16.62
C LYS A 258 -16.49 10.02 -15.52
N GLU A 259 -16.46 9.18 -14.48
CA GLU A 259 -17.39 9.28 -13.36
C GLU A 259 -17.24 10.60 -12.60
N PHE A 260 -16.01 11.06 -12.38
CA PHE A 260 -15.73 12.33 -11.71
C PHE A 260 -16.37 13.52 -12.41
N TYR A 261 -16.21 13.63 -13.73
CA TYR A 261 -16.80 14.73 -14.51
C TYR A 261 -18.31 14.58 -14.73
N ASN A 262 -18.84 13.35 -14.83
CA ASN A 262 -20.28 13.13 -14.97
C ASN A 262 -21.06 13.42 -13.68
N LYS A 263 -20.50 13.10 -12.49
CA LYS A 263 -21.12 13.51 -11.22
C LYS A 263 -21.22 15.03 -11.12
N LYS A 264 -20.17 15.74 -11.58
CA LYS A 264 -20.14 17.20 -11.60
C LYS A 264 -21.20 17.82 -12.52
N SER A 265 -21.52 17.21 -13.66
CA SER A 265 -22.57 17.76 -14.54
C SER A 265 -23.98 17.58 -13.99
N ASN A 266 -24.18 16.65 -13.04
CA ASN A 266 -25.48 16.38 -12.41
C ASN A 266 -25.66 17.15 -11.08
N GLU A 267 -24.61 17.78 -10.57
CA GLU A 267 -24.62 18.62 -9.35
C GLU A 267 -24.67 20.13 -9.69
N LEU A 268 -24.69 20.48 -10.98
CA LEU A 268 -24.90 21.82 -11.54
C LEU A 268 -26.32 21.94 -12.10
#